data_AF-A0A2N1DB28-F1
#
_entry.id   AF-A0A2N1DB28-F1
#
_cell.length_a   1.000
_cell.length_b   1.000
_cell.length_c   1.000
_cell.angle_alpha   90.00
_cell.angle_beta   90.00
_cell.angle_gamma   90.00
#
_symmetry.space_group_name_H-M   'P 1'
#
loop_
_entity.id
_entity.type
_entity.pdbx_description
1 polymer ?
#
loop_
_entity_poly.entity_id
_entity_poly.type
_entity_poly.pdbx_seq_one_letter_code
_entity_poly.pdbx_strand_id
1 'polypeptide(L)' 'MTGKRFLTFLAHRGIPASCFAQRLGCNISSIKKLQSCDKVPRHYINMLVKEFGAYLTGHDLELLTGT' A
#
# COMPACT_ATOMS: atom_id res chain seq x y z
N MET A 1 -9.01 4.62 0.70
CA MET A 1 -8.73 4.23 2.10
C MET A 1 -7.80 5.22 2.79
N THR A 2 -7.83 5.28 4.13
CA THR A 2 -6.86 6.03 4.96
C THR A 2 -5.50 5.36 4.93
N GLY A 3 -4.43 6.10 5.21
CA GLY A 3 -3.09 5.53 5.19
C GLY A 3 -2.78 4.59 6.34
N LYS A 4 -3.40 4.78 7.51
CA LYS A 4 -3.38 3.75 8.57
C LYS A 4 -3.94 2.41 8.08
N ARG A 5 -5.11 2.41 7.41
CA ARG A 5 -5.70 1.17 6.86
C ARG A 5 -4.84 0.56 5.77
N PHE A 6 -4.21 1.38 4.93
CA PHE A 6 -3.28 0.91 3.90
C PHE A 6 -2.04 0.21 4.49
N LEU A 7 -1.41 0.78 5.52
CA LEU A 7 -0.25 0.16 6.14
C LEU A 7 -0.62 -1.14 6.88
N THR A 8 -1.78 -1.17 7.55
CA THR A 8 -2.32 -2.42 8.13
C THR A 8 -2.58 -3.46 7.05
N PHE A 9 -3.15 -3.05 5.92
CA PHE A 9 -3.39 -3.94 4.78
C PHE A 9 -2.10 -4.58 4.27
N LEU A 10 -1.04 -3.77 4.07
CA LEU A 10 0.27 -4.30 3.65
C LEU A 10 0.77 -5.36 4.62
N ALA A 11 0.71 -5.09 5.93
CA ALA A 11 1.14 -6.04 6.96
C ALA A 11 0.33 -7.34 6.93
N HIS A 12 -1.00 -7.26 6.80
CA HIS A 12 -1.86 -8.45 6.70
C HIS A 12 -1.57 -9.31 5.46
N ARG A 13 -1.15 -8.68 4.36
CA ARG A 13 -0.74 -9.38 3.14
C ARG A 13 0.72 -9.86 3.17
N GLY A 14 1.40 -9.72 4.31
CA GLY A 14 2.79 -10.14 4.44
C GLY A 14 3.75 -9.28 3.60
N ILE A 15 3.38 -8.01 3.33
CA ILE A 15 4.19 -7.03 2.61
C ILE A 15 4.76 -6.04 3.64
N PRO A 16 6.01 -6.19 4.11
CA PRO A 16 6.61 -5.23 5.02
C PRO A 16 6.73 -3.84 4.39
N ALA A 17 6.53 -2.79 5.17
CA ALA A 17 6.68 -1.41 4.69
C ALA A 17 8.09 -1.12 4.13
N SER A 18 9.12 -1.78 4.66
CA SER A 18 10.49 -1.74 4.13
C SER A 18 10.61 -2.32 2.72
N CYS A 19 9.98 -3.48 2.49
CA CYS A 19 9.94 -4.12 1.17
C CYS A 19 9.19 -3.25 0.16
N PHE A 20 8.05 -2.70 0.58
CA PHE A 20 7.28 -1.77 -0.24
C PHE A 20 8.10 -0.53 -0.60
N ALA A 21 8.77 0.10 0.37
CA ALA A 21 9.65 1.25 0.15
C ALA A 21 10.79 0.93 -0.84
N GLN A 22 11.41 -0.25 -0.69
CA GLN A 22 12.47 -0.71 -1.59
C GLN A 22 11.99 -0.84 -3.04
N ARG A 23 10.79 -1.42 -3.26
CA ARG A 23 10.19 -1.53 -4.61
C ARG A 23 9.86 -0.17 -5.23
N LEU A 24 9.45 0.78 -4.39
CA LEU A 24 9.19 2.15 -4.84
C LEU A 24 10.47 3.01 -4.99
N GLY A 25 11.63 2.47 -4.64
CA GLY A 25 12.90 3.22 -4.65
C GLY A 25 12.89 4.41 -3.69
N CYS A 26 12.14 4.33 -2.58
CA CYS A 26 11.99 5.44 -1.64
C CYS A 26 12.40 5.05 -0.21
N ASN A 27 12.60 6.07 0.65
CA ASN A 27 12.92 5.83 2.05
C ASN A 27 11.70 5.28 2.80
N ILE A 28 11.91 4.30 3.70
CA ILE A 28 10.86 3.75 4.56
C ILE A 28 10.09 4.83 5.34
N SER A 29 10.75 5.94 5.69
CA SER A 29 10.15 7.09 6.35
C SER A 29 9.03 7.73 5.51
N SER A 30 9.17 7.74 4.18
CA SER A 30 8.13 8.21 3.25
C SER A 30 6.88 7.34 3.30
N ILE A 31 7.06 6.01 3.42
CA ILE A 31 5.94 5.07 3.58
C ILE A 31 5.29 5.24 4.96
N LYS A 32 6.08 5.41 6.03
CA LYS A 32 5.56 5.62 7.39
C LYS A 32 4.73 6.91 7.51
N LYS A 33 5.09 7.98 6.77
CA LYS A 33 4.30 9.22 6.71
C LYS A 33 2.88 9.02 6.18
N LEU A 34 2.61 7.94 5.44
CA LEU A 34 1.25 7.63 5.02
C LEU A 34 0.32 7.39 6.21
N GLN A 35 0.83 6.99 7.38
CA GLN A 35 0.00 6.74 8.55
C GLN A 35 -0.89 7.93 8.94
N SER A 36 -0.41 9.17 8.74
CA SER A 36 -1.15 10.41 9.03
C SER A 36 -2.00 10.91 7.86
N CYS A 37 -2.05 10.21 6.73
CA CYS A 37 -2.87 10.61 5.60
C CYS A 37 -4.32 10.13 5.76
N ASP A 38 -5.26 11.07 5.72
CA ASP A 38 -6.71 10.76 5.66
C ASP A 38 -7.07 9.97 4.41
N LYS A 39 -6.34 10.18 3.31
CA LYS A 39 -6.48 9.44 2.06
C LYS A 39 -5.10 9.11 1.49
N VAL A 40 -4.86 7.83 1.18
CA VAL A 40 -3.63 7.43 0.49
C VAL A 40 -3.64 7.97 -0.94
N PRO A 41 -2.55 8.61 -1.40
CA PRO A 41 -2.43 9.02 -2.78
C PRO A 41 -2.53 7.82 -3.73
N ARG A 42 -3.31 7.97 -4.80
CA ARG A 42 -3.58 6.88 -5.76
C ARG A 42 -2.30 6.30 -6.38
N HIS A 43 -1.24 7.09 -6.50
CA HIS A 43 0.08 6.62 -6.91
C HIS A 43 0.59 5.42 -6.09
N TYR A 44 0.49 5.45 -4.76
CA TYR A 44 0.93 4.34 -3.91
C TYR A 44 0.08 3.08 -4.10
N ILE A 45 -1.22 3.25 -4.35
CA ILE A 45 -2.13 2.14 -4.64
C ILE A 45 -1.76 1.50 -5.98
N ASN A 46 -1.54 2.31 -7.01
CA ASN A 46 -1.14 1.82 -8.33
C ASN A 46 0.20 1.07 -8.26
N MET A 47 1.16 1.59 -7.51
CA MET A 47 2.46 0.92 -7.29
C MET A 47 2.29 -0.40 -6.54
N LEU A 48 1.42 -0.47 -5.54
CA LEU A 48 1.10 -1.72 -4.86
C LEU A 48 0.53 -2.76 -5.81
N VAL A 49 -0.46 -2.39 -6.62
CA VAL A 49 -1.07 -3.31 -7.60
C VAL A 49 -0.05 -3.74 -8.64
N LYS A 50 0.78 -2.84 -9.13
CA LYS A 50 1.80 -3.14 -10.14
C LYS A 50 2.86 -4.12 -9.62
N GLU A 51 3.42 -3.86 -8.44
CA GLU A 51 4.58 -4.59 -7.92
C GLU A 51 4.20 -5.85 -7.15
N PHE A 52 2.98 -5.88 -6.58
CA PHE A 52 2.53 -6.98 -5.70
C PHE A 52 1.20 -7.59 -6.15
N GLY A 53 0.65 -7.23 -7.32
CA GLY A 53 -0.65 -7.69 -7.79
C GLY A 53 -0.82 -9.20 -7.83
N ALA A 54 0.26 -9.95 -8.07
CA ALA A 54 0.25 -11.42 -8.03
C ALA A 54 -0.08 -12.01 -6.64
N TYR A 55 0.08 -11.23 -5.57
CA TYR A 55 -0.21 -11.62 -4.19
C TYR A 55 -1.54 -11.04 -3.69
N LEU A 56 -2.28 -10.32 -4.54
CA LEU A 56 -3.55 -9.69 -4.20
C LEU A 56 -4.71 -10.52 -4.76
N THR A 57 -5.76 -10.67 -3.97
CA THR A 57 -7.02 -11.29 -4.40
C THR A 57 -7.91 -10.26 -5.10
N GLY A 58 -8.96 -10.71 -5.81
CA GLY A 58 -9.95 -9.81 -6.41
C GLY A 58 -10.58 -8.85 -5.38
N HIS A 59 -10.88 -9.37 -4.19
CA HIS A 59 -11.41 -8.57 -3.08
C HIS A 59 -10.44 -7.51 -2.57
N ASP A 60 -9.13 -7.80 -2.59
CA ASP A 60 -8.11 -6.81 -2.23
C ASP A 60 -8.09 -5.64 -3.20
N LEU A 61 -8.24 -5.94 -4.49
CA LEU A 61 -8.25 -4.93 -5.54
C LEU A 61 -9.46 -4.01 -5.38
N GLU A 62 -10.65 -4.56 -5.11
CA GLU A 62 -11.87 -3.78 -4.82
C GLU A 62 -11.67 -2.86 -3.61
N LEU A 63 -11.11 -3.40 -2.52
CA LEU A 63 -10.85 -2.66 -1.28
C LEU A 63 -9.83 -1.53 -1.48
N LEU A 64 -8.87 -1.71 -2.40
CA LEU A 64 -7.85 -0.72 -2.76
C LEU A 64 -8.38 0.35 -3.72
N THR A 65 -9.17 -0.02 -4.73
CA THR A 65 -9.67 0.90 -5.77
C THR A 65 -10.89 1.71 -5.32
N GLY A 66 -11.63 1.21 -4.32
CA GLY A 66 -12.78 1.89 -3.74
C GLY A 66 -13.94 2.03 -4.72
N THR A 67 -14.27 0.94 -5.41
CA THR A 67 -15.63 0.73 -5.93
C THR A 67 -16.58 0.39 -4.81
#